data_AF-A0A2A4RW73-F1
#
_entry.id   AF-A0A2A4RW73-F1
#
_cell.length_a   1.000
_cell.length_b   1.000
_cell.length_c   1.000
_cell.angle_alpha   90.00
_cell.angle_beta   90.00
_cell.angle_gamma   90.00
#
_symmetry.space_group_name_H-M   'P 1'
#
loop_
_entity.id
_entity.type
_entity.pdbx_description
1 polymer ?
#
loop_
_entity_poly.entity_id
_entity_poly.type
_entity_poly.pdbx_seq_one_letter_code
_entity_poly.pdbx_strand_id
1 'polypeptide(L)'
;MHHVTRFLKILLNDFCRTSSFKCDIFSFFPLFSSSYCNFLTGHCWVRTQEGRYTINKSLRNKIDFRLINLNEGISKVGRFYFIFLRNVMIYFDLDTKMKIVSNLIKQLNPGGYLLVGHSETLNSVCSEVSSVRPSIYRLAL
;
A
#
# COMPACT_ATOMS: atom_id res chain seq x y z
N MET A 1 21.76 -12.32 6.84
CA MET A 1 21.51 -11.00 6.23
C MET A 1 20.02 -10.70 6.36
N HIS A 2 19.60 -10.04 7.44
CA HIS A 2 18.19 -9.80 7.72
C HIS A 2 17.66 -8.67 6.83
N HIS A 3 17.10 -9.02 5.66
CA HIS A 3 16.30 -8.08 4.89
C HIS A 3 15.04 -7.75 5.70
N VAL A 4 15.13 -6.68 6.50
CA VAL A 4 13.96 -6.08 7.13
C VAL A 4 13.16 -5.41 6.00
N THR A 5 12.21 -6.15 5.43
CA THR A 5 11.22 -5.58 4.52
C THR A 5 10.39 -4.58 5.33
N ARG A 6 10.77 -3.30 5.25
CA ARG A 6 9.98 -2.20 5.80
C ARG A 6 8.78 -2.02 4.89
N PHE A 7 7.59 -2.30 5.43
CA PHE A 7 6.36 -2.02 4.74
C PHE A 7 5.96 -0.58 5.04
N LEU A 8 6.14 0.30 4.07
CA LEU A 8 5.56 1.63 4.13
C LEU A 8 4.15 1.56 3.56
N LYS A 9 3.15 1.73 4.42
CA LYS A 9 1.79 1.98 3.95
C LYS A 9 1.60 3.49 3.87
N ILE A 10 1.68 4.02 2.66
CA ILE A 10 1.33 5.41 2.39
C ILE A 10 -0.20 5.48 2.48
N LEU A 11 -0.70 6.11 3.54
CA LEU A 11 -2.12 6.43 3.64
C LEU A 11 -2.32 7.67 2.78
N LEU A 12 -2.84 7.41 1.58
CA LEU A 12 -3.20 8.44 0.64
C LEU A 12 -4.43 9.16 1.18
N ASN A 13 -4.51 10.42 0.77
CA ASN A 13 -5.43 11.48 1.17
C ASN A 13 -6.90 11.05 1.32
N ASP A 14 -7.22 10.24 2.33
CA ASP A 14 -8.55 10.13 2.88
C ASP A 14 -8.65 11.18 3.98
N PHE A 15 -9.76 11.90 3.95
CA PHE A 15 -10.14 13.02 4.79
C PHE A 15 -10.21 12.62 6.28
N CYS A 16 -9.10 12.25 6.93
CA CYS A 16 -9.11 11.85 8.35
C CYS A 16 -7.75 12.12 9.02
N ARG A 17 -7.68 13.26 9.71
CA ARG A 17 -6.52 13.73 10.48
C ARG A 17 -6.38 13.10 11.88
N THR A 18 -7.20 12.12 12.26
CA THR A 18 -7.33 11.67 13.67
C THR A 18 -6.59 10.38 13.99
N SER A 19 -6.03 10.32 15.21
CA SER A 19 -5.38 9.15 15.83
C SER A 19 -6.27 7.90 15.88
N SER A 20 -7.59 8.07 15.84
CA SER A 20 -8.58 6.99 15.81
C SER A 20 -8.46 6.08 14.58
N PHE A 21 -8.01 6.60 13.42
CA PHE A 21 -7.92 5.82 12.18
C PHE A 21 -6.83 4.73 12.24
N LYS A 22 -5.75 4.94 13.00
CA LYS A 22 -4.76 3.88 13.29
C LYS A 22 -5.42 2.74 14.05
N CYS A 23 -6.32 3.03 14.98
CA CYS A 23 -7.05 2.00 15.71
C CYS A 23 -8.01 1.24 14.80
N ASP A 24 -8.69 1.90 13.87
CA ASP A 24 -9.65 1.27 12.95
C ASP A 24 -8.98 0.46 11.83
N ILE A 25 -7.85 0.90 11.27
CA ILE A 25 -7.07 0.09 10.31
C ILE A 25 -6.61 -1.23 10.95
N PHE A 26 -6.31 -1.17 12.24
CA PHE A 26 -5.79 -2.31 12.98
C PHE A 26 -6.85 -3.09 13.73
N SER A 27 -8.11 -2.66 13.75
CA SER A 27 -9.16 -3.30 14.55
C SER A 27 -10.43 -3.49 13.73
N PHE A 28 -10.91 -4.73 13.66
CA PHE A 28 -12.12 -5.05 12.89
C PHE A 28 -13.04 -5.97 13.68
N PHE A 29 -14.35 -5.80 13.45
CA PHE A 29 -15.39 -6.71 13.91
C PHE A 29 -15.65 -7.71 12.78
N PRO A 30 -15.34 -9.01 12.93
CA PRO A 30 -15.54 -9.97 11.85
C PRO A 30 -17.04 -10.10 11.56
N LEU A 31 -17.48 -9.50 10.44
CA LEU A 31 -18.83 -9.70 9.90
C LEU A 31 -18.92 -10.93 8.99
N PHE A 32 -17.80 -11.61 8.71
CA PHE A 32 -17.77 -12.76 7.81
C PHE A 32 -17.13 -14.00 8.45
N SER A 33 -17.97 -15.00 8.68
CA SER A 33 -17.61 -16.40 8.92
C SER A 33 -17.25 -17.05 7.59
N SER A 34 -15.98 -16.98 7.18
CA SER A 34 -15.47 -17.78 6.06
C SER A 34 -14.23 -18.56 6.47
N SER A 35 -14.14 -19.80 6.01
CA SER A 35 -13.16 -20.83 6.39
C SER A 35 -11.68 -20.46 6.15
N TYR A 36 -11.40 -19.38 5.41
CA TYR A 36 -10.06 -18.82 5.21
C TYR A 36 -9.48 -18.15 6.47
N CYS A 37 -10.31 -17.89 7.49
CA CYS A 37 -9.94 -17.05 8.64
C CYS A 37 -9.03 -17.73 9.67
N ASN A 38 -8.94 -19.07 9.68
CA ASN A 38 -8.24 -19.81 10.75
C ASN A 38 -6.71 -19.72 10.72
N PHE A 39 -6.09 -19.54 9.55
CA PHE A 39 -4.62 -19.40 9.46
C PHE A 39 -4.13 -18.00 9.87
N LEU A 40 -4.93 -16.98 9.57
CA LEU A 40 -4.58 -15.58 9.86
C LEU A 40 -4.87 -15.21 11.31
N THR A 41 -5.84 -15.86 11.95
CA THR A 41 -6.11 -15.73 13.38
C THR A 41 -5.02 -16.46 14.19
N GLY A 42 -4.38 -15.75 15.12
CA GLY A 42 -3.21 -16.24 15.88
C GLY A 42 -1.88 -15.71 15.35
N HIS A 43 -1.65 -15.70 14.02
CA HIS A 43 -0.42 -15.16 13.44
C HIS A 43 -0.51 -13.66 13.13
N CYS A 44 -1.57 -13.23 12.44
CA CYS A 44 -1.73 -11.85 12.00
C CYS A 44 -2.73 -11.07 12.85
N TRP A 45 -3.77 -11.75 13.33
CA TRP A 45 -4.86 -11.16 14.10
C TRP A 45 -4.96 -11.78 15.49
N VAL A 46 -5.16 -10.94 16.50
CA VAL A 46 -5.28 -11.30 17.92
C VAL A 46 -6.64 -10.81 18.40
N ARG A 47 -7.40 -11.67 19.08
CA ARG A 47 -8.70 -11.31 19.65
C ARG A 47 -8.50 -10.44 20.90
N THR A 48 -9.27 -9.35 21.01
CA THR A 48 -9.29 -8.47 22.18
C THR A 48 -10.34 -8.93 23.19
N GLN A 49 -10.26 -8.42 24.43
CA GLN A 49 -11.21 -8.76 25.49
C GLN A 49 -12.66 -8.32 25.17
N GLU A 50 -12.83 -7.33 24.30
CA GLU A 50 -14.13 -6.81 23.83
C GLU A 50 -14.71 -7.60 22.63
N GLY A 51 -14.13 -8.75 22.29
CA GLY A 51 -14.57 -9.58 21.17
C GLY A 51 -14.17 -9.06 19.78
N ARG A 52 -13.38 -7.99 19.70
CA ARG A 52 -12.81 -7.46 18.45
C ARG A 52 -11.55 -8.23 18.05
N TYR A 53 -11.12 -8.10 16.80
CA TYR A 53 -9.80 -8.56 16.39
C TYR A 53 -8.88 -7.38 16.12
N THR A 54 -7.62 -7.49 16.51
CA THR A 54 -6.60 -6.49 16.24
C THR A 54 -5.36 -7.09 15.58
N ILE A 55 -4.64 -6.33 14.75
CA ILE A 55 -3.39 -6.81 14.15
C ILE A 55 -2.34 -7.04 15.25
N ASN A 56 -1.65 -8.17 15.15
CA ASN A 56 -0.55 -8.56 16.04
C ASN A 56 0.47 -7.42 16.18
N LYS A 57 0.86 -7.11 17.42
CA LYS A 57 1.79 -6.02 17.76
C LYS A 57 3.12 -6.14 17.00
N SER A 58 3.64 -7.36 16.78
CA SER A 58 4.86 -7.56 16.01
C SER A 58 4.73 -7.13 14.55
N LEU A 59 3.55 -7.27 13.94
CA LEU A 59 3.30 -6.80 12.58
C LEU A 59 3.08 -5.29 12.56
N ARG A 60 2.33 -4.77 13.53
CA ARG A 60 2.10 -3.33 13.69
C ARG A 60 3.42 -2.55 13.75
N ASN A 61 4.38 -3.05 14.53
CA ASN A 61 5.69 -2.42 14.69
C ASN A 61 6.57 -2.45 13.41
N LYS A 62 6.20 -3.25 12.40
CA LYS A 62 6.89 -3.30 11.09
C LYS A 62 6.31 -2.33 10.07
N ILE A 63 5.20 -1.66 10.41
CA ILE A 63 4.49 -0.75 9.52
C ILE A 63 4.75 0.68 9.98
N ASP A 64 5.32 1.49 9.10
CA ASP A 64 5.41 2.93 9.28
C ASP A 64 4.26 3.60 8.54
N PHE A 65 3.54 4.50 9.23
CA PHE A 65 2.45 5.27 8.64
C PHE A 65 2.88 6.70 8.46
N ARG A 66 2.80 7.17 7.22
CA ARG A 66 3.08 8.55 6.86
C ARG A 66 1.96 9.10 6.02
N LEU A 67 1.57 10.33 6.34
CA LEU A 67 0.70 11.13 5.50
C LEU A 67 1.58 11.80 4.44
N ILE A 68 1.31 11.50 3.17
CA ILE A 68 2.13 12.00 2.07
C ILE A 68 1.21 12.48 0.95
N ASN A 69 1.47 13.69 0.47
CA ASN A 69 0.83 14.22 -0.72
C ASN A 69 1.59 13.73 -1.96
N LEU A 70 0.93 12.95 -2.83
CA LEU A 70 1.54 12.43 -4.05
C LEU A 70 1.95 13.53 -5.04
N ASN A 71 1.31 14.71 -4.97
CA ASN A 71 1.61 15.83 -5.85
C ASN A 71 2.94 16.52 -5.52
N GLU A 72 3.39 16.41 -4.27
CA GLU A 72 4.62 17.01 -3.73
C GLU A 72 5.83 16.09 -3.86
N GLY A 73 5.63 14.86 -4.34
CA GLY A 73 6.68 13.86 -4.51
C GLY A 73 7.01 13.09 -3.22
N ILE A 74 7.65 11.93 -3.40
CA ILE A 74 7.84 10.95 -2.33
C ILE A 74 9.33 10.62 -2.08
N SER A 75 10.26 11.50 -2.45
CA SER A 75 11.70 11.22 -2.33
C SER A 75 12.18 10.96 -0.89
N LYS A 76 11.50 11.54 0.11
CA LYS A 76 11.87 11.42 1.53
C LYS A 76 11.53 10.06 2.17
N VAL A 77 10.83 9.17 1.47
CA VAL A 77 10.48 7.84 2.00
C VAL A 77 11.43 6.72 1.59
N GLY A 78 12.37 6.98 0.68
CA GLY A 78 13.33 6.00 0.18
C GLY A 78 12.75 5.10 -0.90
N ARG A 79 13.49 4.02 -1.22
CA ARG A 79 13.16 3.10 -2.31
C ARG A 79 12.51 1.80 -1.85
N PHE A 80 11.69 1.22 -2.71
CA PHE A 80 10.87 0.04 -2.45
C PHE A 80 10.97 -0.99 -3.58
N TYR A 81 10.88 -2.27 -3.21
CA TYR A 81 10.67 -3.34 -4.19
C TYR A 81 9.21 -3.50 -4.60
N PHE A 82 8.27 -3.03 -3.77
CA PHE A 82 6.84 -3.11 -4.02
C PHE A 82 6.18 -1.79 -3.61
N ILE A 83 5.49 -1.16 -4.56
CA ILE A 83 4.64 0.01 -4.32
C ILE A 83 3.21 -0.36 -4.70
N PHE A 84 2.27 -0.10 -3.80
CA PHE A 84 0.84 -0.30 -4.03
C PHE A 84 0.16 1.07 -4.17
N LEU A 85 -0.40 1.34 -5.34
CA LEU A 85 -1.15 2.56 -5.67
C LEU A 85 -2.52 2.17 -6.22
N ARG A 86 -3.39 1.66 -5.35
CA ARG A 86 -4.69 1.10 -5.75
C ARG A 86 -5.82 2.05 -5.42
N ASN A 87 -6.72 2.27 -6.38
CA ASN A 87 -7.97 3.03 -6.23
C ASN A 87 -7.77 4.52 -5.90
N VAL A 88 -6.64 5.10 -6.32
CA VAL A 88 -6.31 6.51 -6.04
C VAL A 88 -6.06 7.30 -7.32
N MET A 89 -5.62 6.66 -8.40
CA MET A 89 -5.38 7.36 -9.67
C MET A 89 -6.67 7.77 -10.37
N ILE A 90 -7.83 7.21 -9.98
CA ILE A 90 -9.13 7.56 -10.55
C ILE A 90 -9.56 9.01 -10.29
N TYR A 91 -8.95 9.68 -9.30
CA TYR A 91 -9.30 11.05 -8.91
C TYR A 91 -8.49 12.15 -9.62
N PHE A 92 -7.47 11.78 -10.40
CA PHE A 92 -6.53 12.72 -11.01
C PHE A 92 -6.72 12.81 -12.52
N ASP A 93 -6.37 13.94 -13.11
CA ASP A 93 -6.23 14.09 -14.57
C ASP A 93 -5.00 13.33 -15.11
N LEU A 94 -4.87 13.25 -16.43
CA LEU A 94 -3.78 12.50 -17.07
C LEU A 94 -2.39 13.07 -16.69
N ASP A 95 -2.23 14.39 -16.74
CA ASP A 95 -0.94 15.05 -16.46
C ASP A 95 -0.48 14.78 -15.02
N THR A 96 -1.41 14.86 -14.07
CA THR A 96 -1.17 14.56 -12.66
C THR A 96 -0.86 13.08 -12.47
N LYS A 97 -1.56 12.17 -13.16
CA LYS A 97 -1.22 10.73 -13.12
C LYS A 97 0.20 10.47 -13.61
N MET A 98 0.62 11.06 -14.73
CA MET A 98 1.98 10.89 -15.26
C MET A 98 3.02 11.38 -14.26
N LYS A 99 2.79 12.57 -13.67
CA LYS A 99 3.69 13.13 -12.64
C LYS A 99 3.81 12.22 -11.42
N ILE A 100 2.68 11.74 -10.89
CA ILE A 100 2.64 10.84 -9.73
C ILE A 100 3.39 9.55 -10.05
N VAL A 101 3.06 8.90 -11.17
CA VAL A 101 3.65 7.60 -11.54
C VAL A 101 5.16 7.74 -11.78
N SER A 102 5.61 8.78 -12.48
CA SER A 102 7.05 9.04 -12.65
C SER A 102 7.77 9.21 -11.31
N ASN A 103 7.16 9.93 -10.36
CA ASN A 103 7.74 10.10 -9.02
C ASN A 103 7.81 8.78 -8.23
N LEU A 104 6.82 7.89 -8.38
CA LEU A 104 6.82 6.58 -7.74
C LEU A 104 7.86 5.65 -8.35
N ILE A 105 8.02 5.65 -9.67
CA ILE A 105 8.99 4.82 -10.38
C ILE A 105 10.42 5.16 -9.95
N LYS A 106 10.74 6.44 -9.73
CA LYS A 106 12.03 6.87 -9.16
C LYS A 106 12.31 6.29 -7.76
N GLN A 107 11.28 5.87 -7.05
CA GLN A 107 11.39 5.19 -5.76
C GLN A 107 11.26 3.67 -5.86
N LEU A 108 11.13 3.09 -7.06
CA LEU A 108 11.29 1.65 -7.23
C LEU A 108 12.77 1.30 -7.26
N ASN A 109 13.11 0.21 -6.58
CA ASN A 109 14.38 -0.47 -6.84
C ASN A 109 14.32 -1.12 -8.24
N PRO A 110 15.47 -1.30 -8.91
CA PRO A 110 15.53 -2.09 -10.12
C PRO A 110 14.93 -3.48 -9.91
N GLY A 111 14.12 -3.94 -10.87
CA GLY A 111 13.32 -5.16 -10.76
C GLY A 111 12.09 -5.08 -9.84
N GLY A 112 11.80 -3.90 -9.25
CA GLY A 112 10.67 -3.66 -8.37
C GLY A 112 9.32 -3.58 -9.10
N TYR A 113 8.24 -3.65 -8.31
CA TYR A 113 6.87 -3.76 -8.79
C TYR A 113 5.99 -2.60 -8.34
N LEU A 114 5.16 -2.13 -9.25
CA LEU A 114 4.07 -1.18 -9.00
C LEU A 114 2.74 -1.88 -9.24
N LEU A 115 1.89 -1.92 -8.20
CA LEU A 115 0.59 -2.57 -8.22
C LEU A 115 -0.52 -1.53 -8.14
N VAL A 116 -1.46 -1.56 -9.08
CA VAL A 116 -2.57 -0.59 -9.18
C VAL A 116 -3.93 -1.28 -8.97
N GLY A 117 -5.01 -0.51 -8.96
CA GLY A 117 -6.38 -1.02 -8.87
C GLY A 117 -6.81 -1.77 -10.14
N HIS A 118 -7.85 -2.60 -10.03
CA HIS A 118 -8.37 -3.38 -11.17
C HIS A 118 -8.91 -2.51 -12.30
N SER A 119 -9.46 -1.34 -11.97
CA SER A 119 -9.99 -0.37 -12.94
C SER A 119 -8.92 0.63 -13.41
N GLU A 120 -7.66 0.47 -12.99
CA GLU A 120 -6.58 1.42 -13.24
C GLU A 120 -5.54 0.81 -14.20
N THR A 121 -5.06 1.60 -15.15
CA THR A 121 -4.04 1.18 -16.13
C THR A 121 -2.93 2.24 -16.26
N LEU A 122 -1.70 1.78 -16.50
CA LEU A 122 -0.54 2.64 -16.72
C LEU A 122 -0.11 2.72 -18.19
N ASN A 123 -0.77 2.00 -19.09
CA ASN A 123 -0.36 1.89 -20.50
C ASN A 123 -0.29 3.25 -21.22
N SER A 124 -1.16 4.21 -20.86
CA SER A 124 -1.16 5.57 -21.41
C SER A 124 -0.46 6.60 -20.51
N VAL A 125 0.11 6.16 -19.38
CA VAL A 125 0.65 7.04 -18.33
C VAL A 125 2.17 6.91 -18.23
N CYS A 126 2.73 5.72 -18.48
CA CYS A 126 4.17 5.50 -18.37
C CYS A 126 4.63 4.30 -19.20
N SER A 127 5.78 4.45 -19.87
CA SER A 127 6.45 3.40 -20.64
C SER A 127 7.69 2.81 -19.93
N GLU A 128 8.12 3.37 -18.79
CA GLU A 128 9.31 2.91 -18.05
C GLU A 128 9.08 1.57 -17.32
N VAL A 129 7.83 1.17 -17.14
CA VAL A 129 7.45 -0.11 -16.52
C VAL A 129 6.73 -1.01 -17.51
N SER A 130 6.99 -2.30 -17.42
CA SER A 130 6.36 -3.32 -18.25
C SER A 130 5.20 -3.98 -17.50
N SER A 131 4.08 -4.21 -18.17
CA SER A 131 2.95 -4.97 -17.61
C SER A 131 3.32 -6.46 -17.53
N VAL A 132 3.29 -7.03 -16.33
CA VAL A 132 3.56 -8.47 -16.10
C VAL A 132 2.26 -9.26 -15.99
N ARG A 133 1.26 -8.66 -15.35
CA ARG A 133 -0.11 -9.19 -15.17
C ARG A 133 -1.07 -8.01 -15.10
N PRO A 134 -2.40 -8.23 -15.23
CA PRO A 134 -3.38 -7.19 -14.99
C PRO A 134 -3.09 -6.46 -13.67
N SER A 135 -3.00 -5.13 -13.75
CA SER A 135 -2.69 -4.23 -12.62
C SER A 135 -1.33 -4.43 -11.92
N ILE A 136 -0.40 -5.20 -12.49
CA ILE A 136 0.95 -5.43 -11.94
C ILE A 136 2.01 -5.07 -12.98
N TYR A 137 2.82 -4.06 -12.64
CA TYR A 137 3.87 -3.53 -13.51
C TYR A 137 5.24 -3.71 -12.87
N ARG A 138 6.29 -3.88 -13.69
CA ARG A 138 7.66 -4.13 -13.23
C ARG A 138 8.64 -3.17 -13.89
N LEU A 139 9.50 -2.56 -13.09
CA LEU A 139 10.66 -1.79 -13.54
C LEU A 139 11.77 -2.76 -13.96
N ALA A 140 12.47 -2.45 -15.06
CA ALA A 140 13.61 -3.23 -15.53
C ALA A 140 14.71 -3.36 -14.46
N LEU A 141 15.58 -4.36 -14.63
CA LEU A 141 16.76 -4.60 -13.78
C LEU A 141 17.86 -3.57 -14.05
#